data_AF-E2Q421-F1
#
_entry.id   AF-E2Q421-F1
#
_cell.length_a   1.000
_cell.length_b   1.000
_cell.length_c   1.000
_cell.angle_alpha   90.00
_cell.angle_beta   90.00
_cell.angle_gamma   90.00
#
_symmetry.space_group_name_H-M   'P 1'
#
loop_
_entity.id
_entity.type
_entity.pdbx_description
1 polymer ?
#
loop_
_entity_poly.entity_id
_entity_poly.type
_entity_poly.pdbx_seq_one_letter_code
_entity_poly.pdbx_strand_id
1 'polypeptide(L)'
;MRALHVITGLGVGGAEQQLRLLLRHLPVECDVVTLTNPGPVAEGLRADGVSVHHLGMAGNRDLRALPRLTALIRHGRYDLVHTHLYRAGVYGRLAARLAGVRAAVATEHSLGEAEIEGRPLTGATRALYLATERLGSATVAVSRTVEGRLRAWGVAGDRIHVVPNGIDAARFRFDPRARAAVRAALGIPPGAFAVGGVGRLVAGKRFDVVVHAVAVIPGVVLLIAGDGPERPALEALAARLGAADRIRFLGECPDGSGGSGGADGSGGHGGPVRTDDPAGTDGSDGTDRCDRTDGTGGTGGSTGTGTGTDGGSGTGSPPPAVRPPAPPEDRPPAAGGTAAPGETPHTAPPSVPAPPVPVPTVPALLSAVDVFVSASREEAFGLA
;
A
#
# COMPACT_ATOMS: atom_id res chain seq x y z
N MET A 1 -12.66 -31.73 -7.07
CA MET A 1 -13.33 -30.53 -6.53
C MET A 1 -12.75 -29.35 -7.28
N ARG A 2 -13.60 -28.46 -7.79
CA ARG A 2 -13.18 -27.29 -8.56
C ARG A 2 -13.65 -26.01 -7.87
N ALA A 3 -12.72 -25.10 -7.58
CA ALA A 3 -12.98 -23.88 -6.84
C ALA A 3 -12.83 -22.64 -7.74
N LEU A 4 -13.78 -21.71 -7.65
CA LEU A 4 -13.67 -20.40 -8.28
C LEU A 4 -13.31 -19.35 -7.23
N HIS A 5 -12.18 -18.68 -7.41
CA HIS A 5 -11.77 -17.54 -6.61
C HIS A 5 -12.24 -16.24 -7.24
N VAL A 6 -13.08 -15.49 -6.54
CA VAL A 6 -13.58 -14.19 -6.97
C VAL A 6 -12.84 -13.11 -6.19
N ILE A 7 -12.22 -12.16 -6.89
CA ILE A 7 -11.50 -11.03 -6.26
C ILE A 7 -11.89 -9.71 -6.92
N THR A 8 -11.92 -8.61 -6.16
CA THR A 8 -12.34 -7.30 -6.66
C THR A 8 -11.44 -6.83 -7.81
N GLY A 9 -10.12 -6.95 -7.64
CA GLY A 9 -9.10 -6.58 -8.62
C GLY A 9 -7.82 -7.39 -8.40
N LEU A 10 -6.95 -7.44 -9.40
CA LEU A 10 -5.66 -8.15 -9.36
C LEU A 10 -4.47 -7.17 -9.47
N GLY A 11 -4.53 -6.08 -8.73
CA GLY A 11 -3.48 -5.05 -8.67
C GLY A 11 -2.24 -5.51 -7.91
N VAL A 12 -1.28 -4.59 -7.73
CA VAL A 12 -0.13 -4.82 -6.84
C VAL A 12 -0.58 -4.54 -5.40
N GLY A 13 -1.04 -5.59 -4.72
CA GLY A 13 -1.53 -5.55 -3.35
C GLY A 13 -1.28 -6.85 -2.59
N GLY A 14 -1.37 -6.80 -1.26
CA GLY A 14 -1.09 -7.96 -0.40
C GLY A 14 -2.12 -9.08 -0.54
N ALA A 15 -3.39 -8.74 -0.76
CA ALA A 15 -4.47 -9.71 -0.92
C ALA A 15 -4.29 -10.56 -2.20
N GLU A 16 -3.87 -9.90 -3.27
CA GLU A 16 -3.61 -10.51 -4.58
C GLU A 16 -2.40 -11.44 -4.54
N GLN A 17 -1.29 -11.01 -3.90
CA GLN A 17 -0.12 -11.86 -3.71
C GLN A 17 -0.44 -13.06 -2.80
N GLN A 18 -1.24 -12.85 -1.75
CA GLN A 18 -1.68 -13.92 -0.88
C GLN A 18 -2.56 -14.94 -1.62
N LEU A 19 -3.46 -14.47 -2.49
CA LEU A 19 -4.25 -15.35 -3.35
C LEU A 19 -3.34 -16.20 -4.23
N ARG A 20 -2.39 -15.59 -4.94
CA ARG A 20 -1.44 -16.34 -5.77
C ARG A 20 -0.65 -17.38 -4.97
N LEU A 21 -0.16 -17.02 -3.78
CA LEU A 21 0.57 -17.96 -2.92
C LEU A 21 -0.32 -19.12 -2.46
N LEU A 22 -1.57 -18.84 -2.07
CA LEU A 22 -2.54 -19.85 -1.68
C LEU A 22 -2.79 -20.85 -2.81
N LEU A 23 -3.04 -20.35 -4.03
CA LEU A 23 -3.37 -21.21 -5.18
C LEU A 23 -2.24 -22.15 -5.59
N ARG A 24 -0.98 -21.73 -5.40
CA ARG A 24 0.20 -22.59 -5.65
C ARG A 24 0.28 -23.83 -4.74
N HIS A 25 -0.36 -23.76 -3.57
CA HIS A 25 -0.26 -24.80 -2.54
C HIS A 25 -1.58 -25.51 -2.28
N LEU A 26 -2.67 -25.08 -2.94
CA LEU A 26 -3.98 -25.67 -2.74
C LEU A 26 -4.11 -26.95 -3.58
N PRO A 27 -4.48 -28.10 -3.00
CA PRO A 27 -4.53 -29.39 -3.70
C PRO A 27 -5.81 -29.56 -4.53
N VAL A 28 -6.37 -28.48 -5.07
CA VAL A 28 -7.63 -28.50 -5.85
C VAL A 28 -7.48 -27.65 -7.10
N GLU A 29 -8.30 -27.95 -8.11
CA GLU A 29 -8.33 -27.16 -9.34
C GLU A 29 -8.99 -25.80 -9.07
N CYS A 30 -8.26 -24.74 -9.37
CA CYS A 30 -8.68 -23.37 -9.09
C CYS A 30 -8.69 -22.53 -10.36
N ASP A 31 -9.78 -21.80 -10.56
CA ASP A 31 -9.86 -20.70 -11.51
C ASP A 31 -10.05 -19.39 -10.75
N VAL A 32 -9.62 -18.28 -11.33
CA VAL A 32 -9.75 -16.94 -10.74
C VAL A 32 -10.62 -16.08 -11.64
N VAL A 33 -11.51 -15.29 -11.04
CA VAL A 33 -12.21 -14.20 -11.72
C VAL A 33 -11.97 -12.88 -10.99
N THR A 34 -11.47 -11.90 -11.73
CA THR A 34 -11.40 -10.50 -11.26
C THR A 34 -12.67 -9.76 -11.68
N LEU A 35 -13.22 -8.95 -10.77
CA LEU A 35 -14.43 -8.18 -11.07
C LEU A 35 -14.12 -6.96 -11.93
N THR A 36 -13.16 -6.11 -11.54
CA THR A 36 -12.92 -4.82 -12.20
C THR A 36 -11.65 -4.77 -13.03
N ASN A 37 -10.50 -5.14 -12.47
CA ASN A 37 -9.19 -4.93 -13.09
C ASN A 37 -8.37 -6.23 -13.13
N PRO A 38 -7.92 -6.72 -14.30
CA PRO A 38 -7.06 -7.89 -14.41
C PRO A 38 -5.66 -7.68 -13.84
N GLY A 39 -5.10 -6.46 -13.83
CA GLY A 39 -3.83 -6.10 -13.16
C GLY A 39 -2.61 -7.03 -13.40
N PRO A 40 -1.43 -6.69 -12.84
CA PRO A 40 -0.19 -7.42 -13.10
C PRO A 40 -0.14 -8.80 -12.42
N VAL A 41 -0.87 -9.01 -11.32
CA VAL A 41 -0.87 -10.32 -10.63
C VAL A 41 -1.55 -11.40 -11.48
N ALA A 42 -2.45 -11.03 -12.41
CA ALA A 42 -3.06 -12.01 -13.32
C ALA A 42 -2.04 -12.69 -14.24
N GLU A 43 -0.98 -12.01 -14.68
CA GLU A 43 0.07 -12.62 -15.48
C GLU A 43 0.82 -13.68 -14.67
N GLY A 44 1.15 -13.36 -13.41
CA GLY A 44 1.76 -14.30 -12.49
C GLY A 44 0.90 -15.52 -12.22
N LEU A 45 -0.42 -15.34 -12.07
CA LEU A 45 -1.37 -16.45 -11.91
C LEU A 45 -1.43 -17.34 -13.15
N ARG A 46 -1.50 -16.74 -14.36
CA ARG A 46 -1.49 -17.51 -15.61
C ARG A 46 -0.19 -18.27 -15.81
N ALA A 47 0.96 -17.67 -15.46
CA ALA A 47 2.26 -18.33 -15.49
C ALA A 47 2.34 -19.52 -14.52
N ASP A 48 1.58 -19.47 -13.42
CA ASP A 48 1.45 -20.58 -12.47
C ASP A 48 0.42 -21.65 -12.94
N GLY A 49 -0.15 -21.50 -14.14
CA GLY A 49 -1.11 -22.44 -14.73
C GLY A 49 -2.58 -22.20 -14.33
N VAL A 50 -2.89 -21.08 -13.67
CA VAL A 50 -4.25 -20.75 -13.22
C VAL A 50 -5.02 -20.00 -14.32
N SER A 51 -6.24 -20.45 -14.63
CA SER A 51 -7.12 -19.69 -15.53
C SER A 51 -7.59 -18.40 -14.85
N VAL A 52 -7.39 -17.26 -15.51
CA VAL A 52 -7.83 -15.96 -14.99
C VAL A 52 -8.83 -15.31 -15.94
N HIS A 53 -10.07 -15.20 -15.48
CA HIS A 53 -11.18 -14.53 -16.15
C HIS A 53 -11.31 -13.07 -15.71
N HIS A 54 -11.71 -12.20 -16.64
CA HIS A 54 -12.08 -10.82 -16.34
C HIS A 54 -13.57 -10.62 -16.58
N LEU A 55 -14.30 -10.24 -15.53
CA LEU A 55 -15.75 -10.05 -15.62
C LEU A 55 -16.15 -8.77 -16.35
N GLY A 56 -15.28 -7.75 -16.34
CA GLY A 56 -15.56 -6.44 -16.93
C GLY A 56 -16.66 -5.67 -16.18
N MET A 57 -16.59 -5.61 -14.86
CA MET A 57 -17.52 -4.84 -14.04
C MET A 57 -17.14 -3.36 -14.05
N ALA A 58 -18.04 -2.50 -14.56
CA ALA A 58 -17.76 -1.07 -14.72
C ALA A 58 -17.81 -0.29 -13.39
N GLY A 59 -18.50 -0.81 -12.38
CA GLY A 59 -18.61 -0.16 -11.08
C GLY A 59 -19.47 -0.93 -10.08
N ASN A 60 -19.59 -0.39 -8.87
CA ASN A 60 -20.30 -1.05 -7.75
C ASN A 60 -21.81 -1.22 -7.93
N ARG A 61 -22.40 -0.51 -8.90
CA ARG A 61 -23.84 -0.58 -9.23
C ARG A 61 -24.08 -1.31 -10.53
N ASP A 62 -23.05 -1.93 -11.11
CA ASP A 62 -23.19 -2.75 -12.30
C ASP A 62 -23.89 -4.06 -11.92
N LEU A 63 -25.22 -4.03 -11.92
CA LEU A 63 -26.05 -5.21 -11.64
C LEU A 63 -25.96 -6.25 -12.75
N ARG A 64 -25.46 -5.89 -13.95
CA ARG A 64 -25.23 -6.83 -15.06
C ARG A 64 -24.02 -7.73 -14.78
N ALA A 65 -23.16 -7.37 -13.83
CA ALA A 65 -22.06 -8.24 -13.39
C ALA A 65 -22.58 -9.53 -12.72
N LEU A 66 -23.70 -9.47 -12.01
CA LEU A 66 -24.26 -10.62 -11.31
C LEU A 66 -24.70 -11.78 -12.23
N PRO A 67 -25.53 -11.58 -13.29
CA PRO A 67 -25.89 -12.66 -14.19
C PRO A 67 -24.69 -13.21 -14.96
N ARG A 68 -23.73 -12.35 -15.34
CA ARG A 68 -22.46 -12.77 -15.98
C ARG A 68 -21.66 -13.70 -15.06
N LEU A 69 -21.47 -13.31 -13.80
CA LEU A 69 -20.76 -14.11 -12.81
C LEU A 69 -21.51 -15.42 -12.51
N THR A 70 -22.83 -15.36 -12.40
CA THR A 70 -23.68 -16.54 -12.19
C THR A 70 -23.55 -17.53 -13.35
N ALA A 71 -23.59 -17.04 -14.60
CA ALA A 71 -23.41 -17.87 -15.79
C ALA A 71 -22.01 -18.50 -15.82
N LEU A 72 -20.96 -17.73 -15.51
CA LEU A 72 -19.60 -18.24 -15.41
C LEU A 72 -19.50 -19.37 -14.37
N ILE A 73 -20.10 -19.19 -13.19
CA ILE A 73 -20.09 -20.21 -12.13
C ILE A 73 -20.81 -21.49 -12.59
N ARG A 74 -21.99 -21.36 -13.21
CA ARG A 74 -22.76 -22.51 -13.69
C ARG A 74 -22.04 -23.27 -14.81
N HIS A 75 -21.48 -22.57 -15.79
CA HIS A 75 -20.79 -23.19 -16.93
C HIS A 75 -19.49 -23.87 -16.50
N GLY A 76 -18.74 -23.26 -15.56
CA GLY A 76 -17.52 -23.83 -15.03
C GLY A 76 -17.73 -25.02 -14.08
N ARG A 77 -18.98 -25.28 -13.67
CA ARG A 77 -19.37 -26.38 -12.76
C ARG A 77 -18.54 -26.40 -11.47
N TYR A 78 -18.36 -25.23 -10.86
CA TYR A 78 -17.59 -25.11 -9.63
C TYR A 78 -18.35 -25.70 -8.44
N ASP A 79 -17.61 -26.39 -7.58
CA ASP A 79 -18.12 -26.95 -6.32
C ASP A 79 -18.06 -25.94 -5.18
N LEU A 80 -17.13 -24.98 -5.28
CA LEU A 80 -16.82 -23.98 -4.25
C LEU A 80 -16.62 -22.60 -4.89
N VAL A 81 -17.17 -21.56 -4.27
CA VAL A 81 -16.85 -20.17 -4.61
C VAL A 81 -16.13 -19.52 -3.43
N HIS A 82 -14.89 -19.08 -3.63
CA HIS A 82 -14.09 -18.40 -2.62
C HIS A 82 -13.95 -16.93 -2.98
N THR A 83 -14.52 -16.05 -2.17
CA THR A 83 -14.52 -14.60 -2.39
C THR A 83 -13.42 -13.91 -1.59
N HIS A 84 -12.76 -12.91 -2.18
CA HIS A 84 -11.70 -12.14 -1.54
C HIS A 84 -12.01 -10.64 -1.61
N LEU A 85 -12.04 -9.98 -0.46
CA LEU A 85 -12.47 -8.58 -0.27
C LEU A 85 -13.99 -8.39 -0.35
N TYR A 86 -14.44 -7.26 0.19
CA TYR A 86 -15.85 -6.92 0.35
C TYR A 86 -16.68 -7.06 -0.92
N ARG A 87 -16.25 -6.47 -2.04
CA ARG A 87 -17.08 -6.40 -3.25
C ARG A 87 -17.24 -7.78 -3.89
N ALA A 88 -16.14 -8.54 -3.95
CA ALA A 88 -16.20 -9.95 -4.33
C ALA A 88 -17.06 -10.77 -3.37
N GLY A 89 -17.02 -10.49 -2.07
CA GLY A 89 -17.88 -11.11 -1.06
C GLY A 89 -19.36 -10.93 -1.37
N VAL A 90 -19.80 -9.70 -1.63
CA VAL A 90 -21.22 -9.39 -1.93
C VAL A 90 -21.66 -10.05 -3.24
N TYR A 91 -20.96 -9.80 -4.34
CA TYR A 91 -21.34 -10.30 -5.66
C TYR A 91 -21.15 -11.82 -5.79
N GLY A 92 -20.03 -12.34 -5.28
CA GLY A 92 -19.68 -13.75 -5.39
C GLY A 92 -20.58 -14.66 -4.58
N ARG A 93 -20.93 -14.31 -3.34
CA ARG A 93 -21.87 -15.10 -2.53
C ARG A 93 -23.26 -15.15 -3.17
N LEU A 94 -23.75 -14.02 -3.68
CA LEU A 94 -25.04 -13.97 -4.37
C LEU A 94 -25.01 -14.77 -5.67
N ALA A 95 -23.97 -14.62 -6.49
CA ALA A 95 -23.81 -15.36 -7.74
C ALA A 95 -23.68 -16.87 -7.50
N ALA A 96 -22.94 -17.29 -6.47
CA ALA A 96 -22.81 -18.70 -6.07
C ALA A 96 -24.18 -19.29 -5.72
N ARG A 97 -24.95 -18.57 -4.89
CA ARG A 97 -26.28 -19.02 -4.46
C ARG A 97 -27.26 -19.13 -5.64
N LEU A 98 -27.22 -18.20 -6.59
CA LEU A 98 -28.00 -18.24 -7.83
C LEU A 98 -27.52 -19.34 -8.77
N ALA A 99 -26.23 -19.66 -8.78
CA ALA A 99 -25.65 -20.74 -9.55
C ALA A 99 -25.95 -22.14 -8.98
N GLY A 100 -26.49 -22.22 -7.76
CA GLY A 100 -26.75 -23.47 -7.07
C GLY A 100 -25.58 -23.98 -6.21
N VAL A 101 -24.49 -23.21 -6.13
CA VAL A 101 -23.32 -23.53 -5.32
C VAL A 101 -23.53 -23.01 -3.91
N ARG A 102 -23.71 -23.93 -2.95
CA ARG A 102 -23.93 -23.59 -1.53
C ARG A 102 -22.64 -23.48 -0.72
N ALA A 103 -21.55 -24.07 -1.20
CA ALA A 103 -20.24 -23.90 -0.60
C ALA A 103 -19.66 -22.56 -1.07
N ALA A 104 -19.81 -21.52 -0.25
CA ALA A 104 -19.28 -20.20 -0.54
C ALA A 104 -18.48 -19.69 0.67
N VAL A 105 -17.18 -19.50 0.48
CA VAL A 105 -16.26 -19.02 1.53
C VAL A 105 -15.83 -17.60 1.20
N ALA A 106 -15.61 -16.78 2.22
CA ALA A 106 -15.01 -15.46 2.03
C ALA A 106 -13.72 -15.34 2.82
N THR A 107 -12.73 -14.64 2.30
CA THR A 107 -11.56 -14.18 3.05
C THR A 107 -11.53 -12.66 3.07
N GLU A 108 -11.57 -12.11 4.27
CA GLU A 108 -11.46 -10.68 4.49
C GLU A 108 -10.01 -10.32 4.81
N HIS A 109 -9.37 -9.62 3.87
CA HIS A 109 -7.96 -9.23 3.96
C HIS A 109 -7.77 -7.87 4.64
N SER A 110 -8.76 -6.99 4.55
CA SER A 110 -8.73 -5.66 5.15
C SER A 110 -10.16 -5.17 5.37
N LEU A 111 -10.55 -5.11 6.63
CA LEU A 111 -11.75 -4.41 7.10
C LEU A 111 -11.25 -3.23 7.91
N GLY A 112 -11.43 -2.00 7.43
CA GLY A 112 -11.12 -0.81 8.23
C GLY A 112 -12.20 -0.57 9.28
N GLU A 113 -11.89 0.19 10.32
CA GLU A 113 -12.90 0.59 11.32
C GLU A 113 -13.97 1.49 10.74
N ALA A 114 -13.56 2.45 9.90
CA ALA A 114 -14.43 3.42 9.26
C ALA A 114 -14.45 3.30 7.73
N GLU A 115 -13.64 2.42 7.13
CA GLU A 115 -13.53 2.30 5.68
C GLU A 115 -13.48 0.86 5.17
N ILE A 116 -14.01 0.63 3.95
CA ILE A 116 -13.89 -0.62 3.21
C ILE A 116 -13.46 -0.34 1.77
N GLU A 117 -12.38 -0.96 1.31
CA GLU A 117 -11.84 -0.73 -0.03
C GLU A 117 -11.68 0.78 -0.33
N GLY A 118 -11.21 1.58 0.65
CA GLY A 118 -11.01 3.03 0.52
C GLY A 118 -12.27 3.89 0.50
N ARG A 119 -13.38 3.41 1.10
CA ARG A 119 -14.66 4.14 1.16
C ARG A 119 -15.24 4.16 2.56
N PRO A 120 -15.90 5.25 2.98
CA PRO A 120 -16.52 5.32 4.29
C PRO A 120 -17.59 4.23 4.47
N LEU A 121 -17.53 3.59 5.63
CA LEU A 121 -18.46 2.56 6.05
C LEU A 121 -19.81 3.19 6.38
N THR A 122 -20.79 3.01 5.50
CA THR A 122 -22.17 3.44 5.78
C THR A 122 -22.98 2.30 6.42
N GLY A 123 -24.04 2.65 7.16
CA GLY A 123 -24.97 1.65 7.71
C GLY A 123 -25.59 0.75 6.64
N ALA A 124 -25.86 1.30 5.44
CA ALA A 124 -26.36 0.54 4.30
C ALA A 124 -25.32 -0.46 3.75
N THR A 125 -24.05 -0.06 3.66
CA THR A 125 -22.94 -0.94 3.26
C THR A 125 -22.78 -2.10 4.24
N ARG A 126 -22.83 -1.81 5.55
CA ARG A 126 -22.80 -2.84 6.60
C ARG A 126 -23.99 -3.78 6.52
N ALA A 127 -25.20 -3.25 6.33
CA ALA A 127 -26.41 -4.07 6.19
C ALA A 127 -26.34 -4.99 4.96
N LEU A 128 -25.87 -4.49 3.82
CA LEU A 128 -25.68 -5.29 2.60
C LEU A 128 -24.65 -6.40 2.80
N TYR A 129 -23.54 -6.08 3.46
CA TYR A 129 -22.53 -7.09 3.81
C TYR A 129 -23.12 -8.20 4.66
N LEU A 130 -23.79 -7.87 5.77
CA LEU A 130 -24.38 -8.86 6.67
C LEU A 130 -25.48 -9.69 6.00
N ALA A 131 -26.29 -9.07 5.15
CA ALA A 131 -27.33 -9.77 4.40
C ALA A 131 -26.72 -10.82 3.46
N THR A 132 -25.61 -10.49 2.79
CA THR A 132 -24.93 -11.41 1.86
C THR A 132 -23.99 -12.39 2.55
N GLU A 133 -23.42 -12.04 3.70
CA GLU A 133 -22.56 -12.92 4.50
C GLU A 133 -23.31 -14.20 4.90
N ARG A 134 -24.59 -14.09 5.26
CA ARG A 134 -25.48 -15.22 5.59
C ARG A 134 -25.69 -16.21 4.44
N LEU A 135 -25.38 -15.82 3.20
CA LEU A 135 -25.44 -16.72 2.04
C LEU A 135 -24.19 -17.59 1.92
N GLY A 136 -23.10 -17.25 2.62
CA GLY A 136 -21.87 -18.03 2.67
C GLY A 136 -21.95 -19.21 3.65
N SER A 137 -20.96 -20.09 3.59
CA SER A 137 -20.75 -21.18 4.54
C SER A 137 -19.81 -20.76 5.67
N ALA A 138 -18.77 -19.98 5.37
CA ALA A 138 -17.75 -19.55 6.32
C ALA A 138 -17.08 -18.23 5.89
N THR A 139 -16.57 -17.50 6.88
CA THR A 139 -15.78 -16.27 6.69
C THR A 139 -14.41 -16.44 7.36
N VAL A 140 -13.35 -16.33 6.57
CA VAL A 140 -11.96 -16.39 6.99
C VAL A 140 -11.46 -14.98 7.30
N ALA A 141 -10.94 -14.78 8.50
CA ALA A 141 -10.24 -13.58 8.92
C ALA A 141 -8.74 -13.83 8.84
N VAL A 142 -8.00 -12.93 8.19
CA VAL A 142 -6.52 -13.07 8.06
C VAL A 142 -5.76 -12.73 9.35
N SER A 143 -6.43 -12.22 10.37
CA SER A 143 -5.85 -11.91 11.67
C SER A 143 -6.93 -11.84 12.76
N ARG A 144 -6.51 -11.86 14.02
CA ARG A 144 -7.40 -11.61 15.17
C ARG A 144 -7.99 -10.19 15.14
N THR A 145 -7.26 -9.22 14.59
CA THR A 145 -7.77 -7.86 14.39
C THR A 145 -8.96 -7.86 13.42
N VAL A 146 -8.84 -8.57 12.30
CA VAL A 146 -9.93 -8.72 11.33
C VAL A 146 -11.10 -9.49 11.92
N GLU A 147 -10.85 -10.54 12.71
CA GLU A 147 -11.91 -11.24 13.45
C GLU A 147 -12.68 -10.30 14.38
N GLY A 148 -11.97 -9.52 15.20
CA GLY A 148 -12.60 -8.55 16.12
C GLY A 148 -13.51 -7.56 15.38
N ARG A 149 -13.09 -7.12 14.19
CA ARG A 149 -13.88 -6.21 13.34
C ARG A 149 -15.11 -6.90 12.77
N LEU A 150 -14.97 -8.13 12.26
CA LEU A 150 -16.11 -8.93 11.80
C LEU A 150 -17.15 -9.13 12.90
N ARG A 151 -16.71 -9.42 14.12
CA ARG A 151 -17.59 -9.55 15.30
C ARG A 151 -18.28 -8.22 15.63
N ALA A 152 -17.54 -7.11 15.65
CA ALA A 152 -18.11 -5.77 15.88
C ALA A 152 -19.13 -5.38 14.78
N TRP A 153 -18.92 -5.88 13.56
CA TRP A 153 -19.86 -5.70 12.47
C TRP A 153 -21.09 -6.59 12.56
N GLY A 154 -21.13 -7.59 13.45
CA GLY A 154 -22.28 -8.46 13.67
C GLY A 154 -22.24 -9.76 12.87
N VAL A 155 -21.08 -10.16 12.34
CA VAL A 155 -20.90 -11.52 11.79
C VAL A 155 -20.90 -12.52 12.94
N ALA A 156 -21.65 -13.61 12.78
CA ALA A 156 -21.77 -14.63 13.82
C ALA A 156 -20.41 -15.32 14.07
N GLY A 157 -20.05 -15.46 15.34
CA GLY A 157 -18.71 -15.87 15.75
C GLY A 157 -18.33 -17.30 15.36
N ASP A 158 -19.32 -18.19 15.25
CA ASP A 158 -19.20 -19.58 14.79
C ASP A 158 -18.90 -19.71 13.29
N ARG A 159 -19.07 -18.61 12.54
CA ARG A 159 -18.78 -18.54 11.10
C ARG A 159 -17.43 -17.91 10.79
N ILE A 160 -16.75 -17.37 11.80
CA ILE A 160 -15.46 -16.68 11.65
C ILE A 160 -14.34 -17.66 11.97
N HIS A 161 -13.42 -17.82 11.03
CA HIS A 161 -12.23 -18.66 11.19
C HIS A 161 -10.98 -17.82 10.97
N VAL A 162 -10.08 -17.79 11.94
CA VAL A 162 -8.80 -17.06 11.79
C VAL A 162 -7.79 -17.95 11.07
N VAL A 163 -7.37 -17.53 9.89
CA VAL A 163 -6.30 -18.18 9.12
C VAL A 163 -5.29 -17.10 8.71
N PRO A 164 -4.14 -16.99 9.39
CA PRO A 164 -3.14 -15.99 9.06
C PRO A 164 -2.59 -16.15 7.63
N ASN A 165 -2.17 -15.03 7.04
CA ASN A 165 -1.50 -15.05 5.75
C ASN A 165 -0.17 -15.83 5.85
N GLY A 166 0.04 -16.73 4.90
CA GLY A 166 1.28 -17.48 4.77
C GLY A 166 2.38 -16.67 4.09
N ILE A 167 3.63 -17.08 4.33
CA ILE A 167 4.80 -16.57 3.60
C ILE A 167 5.61 -17.74 3.05
N ASP A 168 6.31 -17.51 1.94
CA ASP A 168 7.33 -18.44 1.46
C ASP A 168 8.60 -18.27 2.31
N ALA A 169 8.74 -19.07 3.35
CA ALA A 169 9.85 -18.97 4.30
C ALA A 169 11.22 -19.18 3.64
N ALA A 170 11.30 -19.98 2.57
CA ALA A 170 12.55 -20.21 1.86
C ALA A 170 13.02 -18.94 1.14
N ARG A 171 12.08 -18.20 0.55
CA ARG A 171 12.35 -16.92 -0.13
C ARG A 171 12.90 -15.84 0.81
N PHE A 172 12.49 -15.83 2.08
CA PHE A 172 12.89 -14.82 3.06
C PHE A 172 14.02 -15.26 3.99
N ARG A 173 14.71 -16.36 3.65
CA ARG A 173 15.85 -16.82 4.42
C ARG A 173 16.97 -15.79 4.39
N PHE A 174 17.58 -15.56 5.56
CA PHE A 174 18.72 -14.65 5.69
C PHE A 174 19.88 -15.04 4.75
N ASP A 175 20.35 -14.07 3.98
CA ASP A 175 21.53 -14.21 3.11
C ASP A 175 22.61 -13.17 3.47
N PRO A 176 23.77 -13.60 4.00
CA PRO A 176 24.86 -12.69 4.36
C PRO A 176 25.49 -11.98 3.15
N ARG A 177 25.45 -12.57 1.96
CA ARG A 177 25.96 -11.94 0.73
C ARG A 177 25.01 -10.84 0.27
N ALA A 178 23.71 -11.12 0.23
CA ALA A 178 22.69 -10.11 -0.06
C ALA A 178 22.76 -8.94 0.95
N ARG A 179 22.90 -9.25 2.25
CA ARG A 179 23.10 -8.24 3.29
C ARG A 179 24.28 -7.32 2.99
N ALA A 180 25.46 -7.88 2.73
CA ALA A 180 26.66 -7.10 2.45
C ALA A 180 26.50 -6.23 1.20
N ALA A 181 25.95 -6.80 0.12
CA ALA A 181 25.71 -6.11 -1.14
C ALA A 181 24.72 -4.94 -0.99
N VAL A 182 23.57 -5.17 -0.37
CA VAL A 182 22.54 -4.13 -0.17
C VAL A 182 23.04 -3.04 0.78
N ARG A 183 23.73 -3.41 1.87
CA ARG A 183 24.31 -2.42 2.80
C ARG A 183 25.34 -1.54 2.12
N ALA A 184 26.22 -2.11 1.29
CA ALA A 184 27.20 -1.35 0.51
C ALA A 184 26.51 -0.44 -0.53
N ALA A 185 25.56 -0.98 -1.30
CA ALA A 185 24.83 -0.24 -2.32
C ALA A 185 24.07 0.96 -1.74
N LEU A 186 23.45 0.80 -0.56
CA LEU A 186 22.74 1.87 0.12
C LEU A 186 23.65 2.80 0.94
N GLY A 187 24.96 2.55 1.00
CA GLY A 187 25.89 3.33 1.82
C GLY A 187 25.59 3.24 3.33
N ILE A 188 25.13 2.08 3.82
CA ILE A 188 24.97 1.83 5.26
C ILE A 188 26.37 1.69 5.87
N PRO A 189 26.75 2.52 6.87
CA PRO A 189 28.06 2.40 7.51
C PRO A 189 28.28 1.00 8.11
N PRO A 190 29.50 0.45 8.05
CA PRO A 190 29.84 -0.77 8.77
C PRO A 190 29.48 -0.64 10.26
N GLY A 191 28.80 -1.63 10.82
CA GLY A 191 28.37 -1.62 12.22
C GLY A 191 27.14 -0.75 12.55
N ALA A 192 26.62 0.05 11.62
CA ALA A 192 25.37 0.76 11.83
C ALA A 192 24.20 -0.22 12.00
N PHE A 193 23.30 0.10 12.94
CA PHE A 193 22.07 -0.63 13.16
C PHE A 193 21.00 -0.15 12.17
N ALA A 194 20.42 -1.06 11.41
CA ALA A 194 19.47 -0.77 10.34
C ALA A 194 18.06 -1.24 10.70
N VAL A 195 17.11 -0.31 10.70
CA VAL A 195 15.68 -0.59 10.87
C VAL A 195 15.03 -0.59 9.48
N GLY A 196 14.22 -1.59 9.17
CA GLY A 196 13.48 -1.71 7.92
C GLY A 196 11.97 -1.56 8.10
N GLY A 197 11.32 -0.89 7.15
CA GLY A 197 9.87 -0.92 6.99
C GLY A 197 9.49 -1.07 5.53
N VAL A 198 8.51 -1.94 5.24
CA VAL A 198 7.98 -2.16 3.87
C VAL A 198 6.47 -1.93 3.88
N GLY A 199 5.99 -1.09 2.96
CA GLY A 199 4.56 -0.88 2.75
C GLY A 199 4.26 0.44 2.05
N ARG A 200 3.00 0.58 1.60
CA ARG A 200 2.51 1.83 0.99
C ARG A 200 2.61 2.99 1.98
N LEU A 201 3.04 4.16 1.52
CA LEU A 201 3.17 5.36 2.38
C LEU A 201 1.81 6.08 2.47
N VAL A 202 0.95 5.56 3.34
CA VAL A 202 -0.38 6.11 3.65
C VAL A 202 -0.52 6.27 5.16
N ALA A 203 -1.42 7.17 5.59
CA ALA A 203 -1.60 7.52 7.00
C ALA A 203 -1.82 6.28 7.91
N GLY A 204 -2.58 5.28 7.44
CA GLY A 204 -2.83 4.06 8.20
C GLY A 204 -1.59 3.21 8.52
N LYS A 205 -0.50 3.37 7.76
CA LYS A 205 0.76 2.62 7.96
C LYS A 205 1.64 3.21 9.05
N ARG A 206 1.34 4.44 9.47
CA ARG A 206 1.98 5.12 10.60
C ARG A 206 3.51 5.21 10.53
N PHE A 207 4.07 5.39 9.33
CA PHE A 207 5.52 5.58 9.15
C PHE A 207 6.04 6.83 9.88
N ASP A 208 5.18 7.80 10.19
CA ASP A 208 5.46 8.96 11.05
C ASP A 208 6.06 8.52 12.40
N VAL A 209 5.51 7.46 12.99
CA VAL A 209 5.93 6.96 14.30
C VAL A 209 7.34 6.39 14.24
N VAL A 210 7.68 5.64 13.19
CA VAL A 210 9.03 5.07 13.02
C VAL A 210 10.05 6.17 12.76
N VAL A 211 9.70 7.18 11.96
CA VAL A 211 10.55 8.35 11.70
C VAL A 211 10.84 9.09 13.01
N HIS A 212 9.82 9.34 13.84
CA HIS A 212 10.01 9.93 15.17
C HIS A 212 10.91 9.09 16.07
N ALA A 213 10.73 7.77 16.09
CA ALA A 213 11.53 6.88 16.91
C ALA A 213 13.01 6.85 16.47
N VAL A 214 13.29 6.76 15.18
CA VAL A 214 14.68 6.71 14.67
C VAL A 214 15.38 8.07 14.81
N ALA A 215 14.63 9.18 14.75
CA ALA A 215 15.21 10.50 14.94
C ALA A 215 15.88 10.66 16.31
N VAL A 216 15.29 10.11 17.38
CA VAL A 216 15.82 10.22 18.75
C VAL A 216 16.88 9.18 19.11
N ILE A 217 17.12 8.18 18.25
CA ILE A 217 18.12 7.13 18.47
C ILE A 217 19.33 7.39 17.55
N PRO A 218 20.48 7.85 18.09
CA PRO A 218 21.66 8.12 17.28
C PRO A 218 22.27 6.82 16.71
N GLY A 219 22.91 6.91 15.56
CA GLY A 219 23.61 5.77 14.92
C GLY A 219 22.72 4.73 14.26
N VAL A 220 21.39 4.91 14.29
CA VAL A 220 20.43 4.04 13.61
C VAL A 220 20.09 4.60 12.22
N VAL A 221 20.06 3.71 11.22
CA VAL A 221 19.62 4.00 9.85
C VAL A 221 18.22 3.40 9.65
N LEU A 222 17.31 4.14 9.04
CA LEU A 222 15.98 3.67 8.66
C LEU A 222 15.89 3.49 7.15
N LEU A 223 15.44 2.32 6.71
CA LEU A 223 15.14 2.02 5.32
C LEU A 223 13.63 1.85 5.16
N ILE A 224 13.01 2.66 4.31
CA ILE A 224 11.58 2.62 4.01
C ILE A 224 11.41 2.20 2.56
N ALA A 225 10.88 0.99 2.34
CA ALA A 225 10.53 0.47 1.03
C ALA A 225 9.03 0.59 0.77
N GLY A 226 8.68 1.28 -0.30
CA GLY A 226 7.33 1.61 -0.70
C GLY A 226 7.18 3.07 -1.09
N ASP A 227 6.07 3.39 -1.73
CA ASP A 227 5.71 4.75 -2.11
C ASP A 227 4.26 5.05 -1.73
N GLY A 228 3.86 6.31 -1.82
CA GLY A 228 2.51 6.75 -1.52
C GLY A 228 2.41 8.25 -1.21
N PRO A 229 1.17 8.74 -1.04
CA PRO A 229 0.90 10.17 -0.86
C PRO A 229 1.57 10.79 0.37
N GLU A 230 1.89 10.01 1.40
CA GLU A 230 2.56 10.52 2.60
C GLU A 230 4.06 10.74 2.42
N ARG A 231 4.67 10.30 1.30
CA ARG A 231 6.12 10.38 1.09
C ARG A 231 6.68 11.80 1.31
N PRO A 232 6.13 12.87 0.69
CA PRO A 232 6.68 14.22 0.89
C PRO A 232 6.58 14.70 2.34
N ALA A 233 5.49 14.33 3.04
CA ALA A 233 5.30 14.68 4.44
C ALA A 233 6.29 13.95 5.36
N LEU A 234 6.60 12.68 5.08
CA LEU A 234 7.58 11.89 5.82
C LEU A 234 9.02 12.38 5.59
N GLU A 235 9.36 12.76 4.36
CA GLU A 235 10.66 13.37 4.03
C GLU A 235 10.84 14.72 4.75
N ALA A 236 9.82 15.58 4.74
CA ALA A 236 9.82 16.84 5.49
C ALA A 236 9.92 16.63 7.01
N LEU A 237 9.25 15.59 7.54
CA LEU A 237 9.35 15.20 8.95
C LEU A 237 10.77 14.79 9.32
N ALA A 238 11.40 13.93 8.51
CA ALA A 238 12.78 13.50 8.70
C ALA A 238 13.76 14.68 8.70
N ALA A 239 13.58 15.63 7.78
CA ALA A 239 14.40 16.85 7.71
C ALA A 239 14.21 17.73 8.96
N ARG A 240 12.96 17.98 9.38
CA ARG A 240 12.64 18.78 10.57
C ARG A 240 13.22 18.19 11.86
N LEU A 241 13.32 16.87 11.93
CA LEU A 241 13.89 16.16 13.07
C LEU A 241 15.42 16.01 13.00
N GLY A 242 16.07 16.52 11.94
CA GLY A 242 17.52 16.41 11.76
C GLY A 242 18.01 14.98 11.53
N ALA A 243 17.17 14.12 10.94
CA ALA A 243 17.46 12.71 10.70
C ALA A 243 17.40 12.30 9.22
N ALA A 244 17.31 13.28 8.30
CA ALA A 244 17.19 13.03 6.86
C ALA A 244 18.38 12.26 6.27
N ASP A 245 19.59 12.43 6.82
CA ASP A 245 20.80 11.73 6.43
C ASP A 245 20.77 10.22 6.76
N ARG A 246 19.95 9.83 7.74
CA ARG A 246 19.83 8.45 8.23
C ARG A 246 18.55 7.74 7.80
N ILE A 247 17.61 8.44 7.15
CA ILE A 247 16.34 7.88 6.70
C ILE A 247 16.33 7.80 5.17
N ARG A 248 16.15 6.59 4.63
CA ARG A 248 16.23 6.33 3.19
C ARG A 248 14.89 5.81 2.67
N PHE A 249 14.29 6.58 1.78
CA PHE A 249 13.09 6.19 1.04
C PHE A 249 13.53 5.49 -0.26
N LEU A 250 13.27 4.19 -0.36
CA LEU A 250 13.73 3.34 -1.46
C LEU A 250 12.74 3.28 -2.63
N GLY A 251 11.53 3.81 -2.46
CA GLY A 251 10.43 3.64 -3.41
C GLY A 251 9.94 2.19 -3.46
N GLU A 252 9.15 1.84 -4.48
CA GLU A 252 8.64 0.48 -4.66
C GLU A 252 9.78 -0.51 -4.92
N CYS A 253 9.98 -1.43 -3.98
CA CYS A 253 10.96 -2.50 -4.12
C CYS A 253 10.31 -3.73 -4.78
N PRO A 254 10.96 -4.34 -5.78
CA PRO A 254 10.43 -5.53 -6.41
C PRO A 254 10.35 -6.69 -5.41
N ASP A 255 9.29 -7.48 -5.50
CA ASP A 255 9.14 -8.67 -4.68
C ASP A 255 10.25 -9.71 -4.97
N GLY A 256 10.80 -9.74 -6.19
CA GLY A 256 11.78 -10.75 -6.61
C GLY A 256 11.14 -12.08 -7.01
N SER A 257 9.80 -12.13 -7.15
CA SER A 257 9.04 -13.26 -7.69
C SER A 257 8.85 -13.23 -9.21
N GLY A 258 9.55 -12.31 -9.90
CA GLY A 258 9.65 -12.32 -11.35
C GLY A 258 10.45 -13.55 -11.76
N GLY A 259 9.79 -14.51 -12.39
CA GLY A 259 10.48 -15.55 -13.14
C GLY A 259 11.46 -14.90 -14.09
N SER A 260 12.67 -15.46 -14.18
CA SER A 260 13.69 -15.06 -15.13
C SER A 260 13.10 -15.00 -16.55
N GLY A 261 12.82 -13.79 -17.02
CA GLY A 261 12.38 -13.51 -18.37
C GLY A 261 12.97 -12.16 -18.78
N GLY A 262 14.14 -12.22 -19.41
CA GLY A 262 14.71 -11.16 -20.24
C GLY A 262 14.85 -9.79 -19.57
N ALA A 263 16.00 -9.57 -18.93
CA ALA A 263 16.61 -8.26 -19.07
C ALA A 263 17.01 -8.14 -20.54
N ASP A 264 16.25 -7.38 -21.32
CA ASP A 264 16.74 -6.72 -22.53
C ASP A 264 15.99 -5.40 -22.67
N GLY A 265 16.77 -4.32 -22.55
CA GLY A 265 16.28 -2.97 -22.74
C GLY A 265 16.02 -2.71 -24.21
N SER A 266 14.84 -2.22 -24.52
CA SER A 266 14.65 -1.32 -25.66
C SER A 266 13.35 -0.55 -25.44
N GLY A 267 13.49 0.77 -25.33
CA GLY A 267 12.37 1.69 -25.50
C GLY A 267 11.73 1.46 -26.86
N GLY A 268 10.41 1.44 -26.89
CA GLY A 268 9.62 1.35 -28.10
C GLY A 268 8.29 2.04 -27.89
N HIS A 269 8.15 3.23 -28.47
CA HIS A 269 6.87 3.90 -28.64
C HIS A 269 5.86 2.97 -29.33
N GLY A 270 4.81 2.57 -28.62
CA GLY A 270 3.66 1.87 -29.19
C GLY A 270 2.56 2.86 -29.54
N GLY A 271 2.48 3.27 -30.81
CA GLY A 271 1.34 3.97 -31.38
C GLY A 271 0.06 3.09 -31.39
N PRO A 272 -1.11 3.68 -31.66
CA PRO A 272 -2.39 3.00 -31.48
C PRO A 272 -2.60 1.92 -32.54
N VAL A 273 -2.97 0.72 -32.07
CA VAL A 273 -3.42 -0.41 -32.87
C VAL A 273 -4.77 -0.05 -33.50
N ARG A 274 -4.81 -0.09 -34.84
CA ARG A 274 -6.03 -0.04 -35.65
C ARG A 274 -6.73 -1.40 -35.55
N THR A 275 -8.02 -1.37 -35.22
CA THR A 275 -8.94 -2.46 -35.53
C THR A 275 -9.76 -2.03 -36.74
N ASP A 276 -9.53 -2.70 -37.87
CA ASP A 276 -10.38 -2.63 -39.05
C ASP A 276 -11.70 -3.38 -38.75
N ASP A 277 -12.83 -2.72 -39.00
CA ASP A 277 -14.08 -3.38 -39.37
C ASP A 277 -14.88 -2.45 -40.29
N PRO A 278 -15.46 -2.93 -41.41
CA PRO A 278 -16.08 -2.08 -42.42
C PRO A 278 -17.61 -1.96 -42.29
N ALA A 279 -18.11 -0.85 -42.84
CA ALA A 279 -19.51 -0.51 -43.17
C ALA A 279 -20.44 -0.24 -41.97
N GLY A 280 -21.13 0.91 -41.84
CA GLY A 280 -21.45 1.99 -42.78
C GLY A 280 -22.93 2.37 -42.61
N THR A 281 -23.20 3.67 -42.80
CA THR A 281 -24.49 4.40 -42.81
C THR A 281 -25.11 4.72 -41.45
N ASP A 282 -25.02 5.96 -40.93
CA ASP A 282 -25.67 7.24 -41.32
C ASP A 282 -26.58 7.61 -40.12
N GLY A 283 -26.67 8.80 -39.56
CA GLY A 283 -26.14 10.14 -39.81
C GLY A 283 -26.87 11.10 -38.84
N SER A 284 -26.45 12.37 -38.88
CA SER A 284 -27.04 13.58 -38.29
C SER A 284 -26.66 14.00 -36.85
N ASP A 285 -25.91 15.11 -36.82
CA ASP A 285 -26.12 16.37 -36.09
C ASP A 285 -26.31 16.33 -34.56
N GLY A 286 -25.66 17.18 -33.76
CA GLY A 286 -24.92 18.40 -34.03
C GLY A 286 -24.79 19.18 -32.71
N THR A 287 -23.91 20.18 -32.69
CA THR A 287 -23.81 21.30 -31.74
C THR A 287 -23.32 21.04 -30.31
N ASP A 288 -22.00 21.15 -30.14
CA ASP A 288 -21.32 22.29 -29.52
C ASP A 288 -22.14 23.21 -28.57
N ARG A 289 -21.74 23.27 -27.29
CA ARG A 289 -21.81 24.50 -26.48
C ARG A 289 -20.92 24.43 -25.24
N CYS A 290 -19.85 25.20 -25.29
CA CYS A 290 -19.26 25.86 -24.12
C CYS A 290 -20.32 26.74 -23.42
N ASP A 291 -20.28 26.79 -22.09
CA ASP A 291 -20.43 28.08 -21.41
C ASP A 291 -19.75 28.09 -20.03
N ARG A 292 -18.89 29.09 -19.86
CA ARG A 292 -18.42 29.61 -18.57
C ARG A 292 -19.37 30.72 -18.18
N THR A 293 -19.78 30.81 -16.92
CA THR A 293 -20.03 32.11 -16.31
C THR A 293 -19.62 32.12 -14.84
N ASP A 294 -18.91 33.19 -14.51
CA ASP A 294 -18.39 33.60 -13.21
C ASP A 294 -19.45 34.25 -12.32
N GLY A 295 -19.11 34.36 -11.03
CA GLY A 295 -19.48 35.48 -10.14
C GLY A 295 -20.78 35.30 -9.36
N THR A 296 -20.87 35.58 -8.05
CA THR A 296 -20.32 36.72 -7.31
C THR A 296 -20.57 36.57 -5.80
N GLY A 297 -19.70 37.20 -4.98
CA GLY A 297 -19.89 37.83 -3.65
C GLY A 297 -20.67 37.13 -2.52
N GLY A 298 -20.34 37.19 -1.23
CA GLY A 298 -19.57 38.18 -0.46
C GLY A 298 -20.36 38.54 0.82
N THR A 299 -19.63 38.85 1.92
CA THR A 299 -20.09 39.27 3.27
C THR A 299 -20.48 38.11 4.22
N GLY A 300 -20.05 38.02 5.49
CA GLY A 300 -19.47 38.98 6.43
C GLY A 300 -20.33 39.01 7.70
N GLY A 301 -19.80 38.66 8.88
CA GLY A 301 -20.58 38.76 10.13
C GLY A 301 -19.96 38.05 11.32
N SER A 302 -19.20 38.80 12.12
CA SER A 302 -18.79 38.47 13.48
C SER A 302 -19.92 38.74 14.47
N THR A 303 -20.02 37.92 15.53
CA THR A 303 -20.40 38.35 16.88
C THR A 303 -19.92 37.31 17.88
N GLY A 304 -19.21 37.78 18.90
CA GLY A 304 -18.97 37.03 20.13
C GLY A 304 -19.88 37.55 21.23
N THR A 305 -20.13 36.71 22.23
CA THR A 305 -20.43 37.11 23.61
C THR A 305 -20.04 35.96 24.54
N GLY A 306 -19.35 36.29 25.62
CA GLY A 306 -18.96 35.36 26.68
C GLY A 306 -19.83 35.49 27.94
N THR A 307 -19.39 34.77 28.98
CA THR A 307 -19.65 34.80 30.45
C THR A 307 -19.67 33.33 30.92
N GLY A 308 -18.69 32.81 31.68
CA GLY A 308 -18.42 33.01 33.12
C GLY A 308 -19.00 31.79 33.89
N THR A 309 -18.45 31.15 34.93
CA THR A 309 -17.29 31.31 35.85
C THR A 309 -17.15 29.99 36.66
N ASP A 310 -16.13 29.95 37.53
CA ASP A 310 -15.82 28.98 38.62
C ASP A 310 -14.88 27.82 38.21
N GLY A 311 -13.77 27.53 38.89
CA GLY A 311 -13.21 27.97 40.16
C GLY A 311 -12.50 26.77 40.81
N GLY A 312 -11.18 26.80 41.01
CA GLY A 312 -10.44 25.68 41.61
C GLY A 312 -8.93 25.85 41.59
N SER A 313 -8.39 26.45 42.64
CA SER A 313 -6.98 26.73 42.93
C SER A 313 -6.13 25.48 43.22
N GLY A 314 -4.90 25.47 42.70
CA GLY A 314 -3.84 24.55 43.12
C GLY A 314 -2.47 25.13 42.76
N THR A 315 -1.74 25.59 43.77
CA THR A 315 -0.45 26.27 43.70
C THR A 315 0.71 25.28 43.56
N GLY A 316 1.64 25.56 42.65
CA GLY A 316 2.90 24.83 42.51
C GLY A 316 3.94 25.69 41.79
N SER A 317 4.94 26.18 42.53
CA SER A 317 6.03 27.04 42.05
C SER A 317 6.93 26.33 41.03
N PRO A 318 7.40 27.02 39.97
CA PRO A 318 8.37 26.47 39.03
C PRO A 318 9.82 26.57 39.56
N PRO A 319 10.72 25.63 39.19
CA PRO A 319 12.14 25.68 39.54
C PRO A 319 12.91 26.77 38.76
N PRO A 320 14.05 27.27 39.28
CA PRO A 320 14.72 28.45 38.76
C PRO A 320 15.47 28.22 37.44
N ALA A 321 15.44 29.24 36.59
CA ALA A 321 16.11 29.30 35.29
C ALA A 321 17.65 29.30 35.43
N VAL A 322 18.30 28.39 34.70
CA VAL A 322 19.77 28.33 34.56
C VAL A 322 20.20 29.33 33.49
N ARG A 323 21.10 30.26 33.86
CA ARG A 323 21.73 31.25 32.97
C ARG A 323 22.63 30.55 31.93
N PRO A 324 22.66 31.01 30.66
CA PRO A 324 23.66 30.57 29.70
C PRO A 324 25.03 31.20 29.98
N PRO A 325 26.15 30.52 29.67
CA PRO A 325 27.51 31.05 29.82
C PRO A 325 27.85 32.09 28.74
N ALA A 326 28.72 33.04 29.11
CA ALA A 326 29.19 34.15 28.28
C ALA A 326 30.06 33.68 27.08
N PRO A 327 30.08 34.44 25.96
CA PRO A 327 30.93 34.13 24.81
C PRO A 327 32.40 34.51 25.07
N PRO A 328 33.39 33.77 24.55
CA PRO A 328 34.78 34.18 24.60
C PRO A 328 35.10 35.27 23.56
N GLU A 329 35.98 36.18 23.97
CA GLU A 329 36.36 37.45 23.37
C GLU A 329 37.24 37.34 22.10
N ASP A 330 37.13 38.39 21.28
CA ASP A 330 37.90 38.70 20.07
C ASP A 330 39.42 38.70 20.29
N ARG A 331 40.16 38.14 19.32
CA ARG A 331 41.60 38.35 19.13
C ARG A 331 41.85 39.13 17.83
N PRO A 332 42.76 40.13 17.81
CA PRO A 332 42.91 41.07 16.69
C PRO A 332 43.70 40.46 15.50
N PRO A 333 43.58 41.04 14.29
CA PRO A 333 44.13 40.47 13.06
C PRO A 333 45.63 40.75 12.92
N ALA A 334 46.38 39.75 12.44
CA ALA A 334 47.75 39.93 11.98
C ALA A 334 47.78 40.32 10.50
N ALA A 335 48.69 41.25 10.19
CA ALA A 335 48.84 41.94 8.92
C ALA A 335 49.52 41.11 7.81
N GLY A 336 49.15 41.43 6.56
CA GLY A 336 50.09 41.72 5.47
C GLY A 336 50.81 40.57 4.78
N GLY A 337 50.35 40.21 3.57
CA GLY A 337 51.09 39.38 2.62
C GLY A 337 50.64 39.65 1.18
N THR A 338 51.53 40.29 0.43
CA THR A 338 51.50 40.76 -0.97
C THR A 338 50.95 39.80 -2.03
N ALA A 339 50.23 40.36 -3.01
CA ALA A 339 49.76 39.71 -4.22
C ALA A 339 50.76 39.83 -5.38
N ALA A 340 50.86 38.77 -6.19
CA ALA A 340 51.30 38.78 -7.59
C ALA A 340 50.58 37.64 -8.36
N PRO A 341 50.37 37.74 -9.69
CA PRO A 341 49.17 37.20 -10.34
C PRO A 341 49.42 35.93 -11.19
N GLY A 342 48.35 35.13 -11.36
CA GLY A 342 48.15 34.32 -12.55
C GLY A 342 48.18 32.80 -12.37
N GLU A 343 47.10 32.22 -11.85
CA GLU A 343 46.73 30.82 -12.16
C GLU A 343 45.23 30.74 -12.41
N THR A 344 44.88 30.27 -13.61
CA THR A 344 43.52 29.97 -14.05
C THR A 344 42.92 28.86 -13.20
N PRO A 345 41.66 28.97 -12.72
CA PRO A 345 41.05 27.92 -11.92
C PRO A 345 40.71 26.72 -12.81
N HIS A 346 41.34 25.58 -12.53
CA HIS A 346 40.91 24.29 -13.04
C HIS A 346 39.48 24.01 -12.58
N THR A 347 38.54 24.08 -13.51
CA THR A 347 37.16 23.63 -13.33
C THR A 347 37.18 22.15 -12.97
N ALA A 348 36.76 21.81 -11.75
CA ALA A 348 36.50 20.42 -11.37
C ALA A 348 35.51 19.81 -12.38
N PRO A 349 35.74 18.58 -12.87
CA PRO A 349 34.79 17.94 -13.77
C PRO A 349 33.43 17.82 -13.08
N PRO A 350 32.32 18.00 -13.81
CA PRO A 350 30.99 17.84 -13.24
C PRO A 350 30.89 16.44 -12.63
N SER A 351 30.49 16.39 -11.37
CA SER A 351 30.20 15.15 -10.65
C SER A 351 29.20 14.35 -11.48
N VAL A 352 29.68 13.28 -12.12
CA VAL A 352 28.83 12.29 -12.78
C VAL A 352 27.83 11.83 -11.72
N PRO A 353 26.50 11.94 -11.94
CA PRO A 353 25.55 11.40 -10.99
C PRO A 353 25.88 9.94 -10.80
N ALA A 354 26.08 9.53 -9.54
CA ALA A 354 26.31 8.14 -9.20
C ALA A 354 25.25 7.29 -9.91
N PRO A 355 25.61 6.16 -10.53
CA PRO A 355 24.64 5.29 -11.18
C PRO A 355 23.50 5.01 -10.19
N PRO A 356 22.24 5.02 -10.64
CA PRO A 356 21.11 4.80 -9.74
C PRO A 356 21.35 3.50 -8.97
N VAL A 357 21.40 3.62 -7.64
CA VAL A 357 21.57 2.47 -6.77
C VAL A 357 20.44 1.50 -7.11
N PRO A 358 20.73 0.26 -7.54
CA PRO A 358 19.68 -0.67 -7.91
C PRO A 358 18.78 -0.90 -6.70
N VAL A 359 17.48 -0.69 -6.88
CA VAL A 359 16.49 -0.88 -5.83
C VAL A 359 16.53 -2.35 -5.40
N PRO A 360 16.81 -2.66 -4.11
CA PRO A 360 16.91 -4.04 -3.66
C PRO A 360 15.55 -4.73 -3.74
N THR A 361 15.56 -6.05 -3.94
CA THR A 361 14.33 -6.83 -3.75
C THR A 361 13.92 -6.85 -2.28
N VAL A 362 12.65 -7.08 -1.99
CA VAL A 362 12.15 -7.17 -0.60
C VAL A 362 12.91 -8.24 0.22
N PRO A 363 13.19 -9.45 -0.27
CA PRO A 363 14.01 -10.42 0.46
C PRO A 363 15.46 -9.96 0.73
N ALA A 364 16.09 -9.31 -0.24
CA ALA A 364 17.45 -8.79 -0.06
C ALA A 364 17.48 -7.64 0.97
N LEU A 365 16.47 -6.77 0.94
CA LEU A 365 16.28 -5.72 1.94
C LEU A 365 16.08 -6.30 3.35
N LEU A 366 15.28 -7.35 3.50
CA LEU A 366 15.08 -8.05 4.78
C LEU A 366 16.38 -8.63 5.35
N SER A 367 17.29 -9.10 4.49
CA SER A 367 18.63 -9.53 4.92
C SER A 367 19.54 -8.35 5.33
N ALA A 368 19.32 -7.17 4.76
CA ALA A 368 20.13 -5.97 4.99
C ALA A 368 19.85 -5.27 6.33
N VAL A 369 18.66 -5.44 6.87
CA VAL A 369 18.21 -4.81 8.13
C VAL A 369 18.51 -5.69 9.34
N ASP A 370 18.58 -5.08 10.52
CA ASP A 370 18.75 -5.78 11.80
C ASP A 370 17.40 -6.05 12.46
N VAL A 371 16.42 -5.16 12.23
CA VAL A 371 15.06 -5.33 12.71
C VAL A 371 14.08 -4.80 11.66
N PHE A 372 12.96 -5.50 11.52
CA PHE A 372 11.85 -5.06 10.70
C PHE A 372 10.72 -4.53 11.59
N VAL A 373 10.13 -3.40 11.22
CA VAL A 373 9.07 -2.76 11.99
C VAL A 373 7.82 -2.53 11.14
N SER A 374 6.68 -2.78 11.76
CA SER A 374 5.37 -2.32 11.27
C SER A 374 4.77 -1.43 12.35
N ALA A 375 4.57 -0.15 12.05
CA ALA A 375 3.99 0.82 12.98
C ALA A 375 2.45 0.83 12.94
N SER A 376 1.86 0.11 11.99
CA SER A 376 0.42 -0.10 11.95
C SER A 376 0.01 -1.12 13.02
N ARG A 377 -0.89 -0.72 13.91
CA ARG A 377 -1.55 -1.65 14.85
C ARG A 377 -2.40 -2.70 14.12
N GLU A 378 -2.76 -2.44 12.87
CA GLU A 378 -3.67 -3.28 12.07
C GLU A 378 -2.93 -4.31 11.21
N GLU A 379 -1.68 -3.98 10.84
CA GLU A 379 -0.86 -4.76 9.91
C GLU A 379 0.48 -5.15 10.54
N ALA A 380 0.48 -5.34 11.87
CA ALA A 380 1.56 -6.07 12.51
C ALA A 380 1.57 -7.47 11.87
N PHE A 381 2.45 -7.66 10.89
CA PHE A 381 2.70 -8.95 10.27
C PHE A 381 2.96 -9.93 11.42
N GLY A 382 2.16 -10.99 11.47
CA GLY A 382 2.25 -12.05 12.48
C GLY A 382 3.50 -12.90 12.32
N LEU A 383 4.67 -12.27 12.23
CA LEU A 383 5.95 -12.87 12.57
C LEU A 383 6.01 -12.90 14.09
N ALA A 384 5.24 -13.81 14.68
CA ALA A 384 5.41 -14.23 16.06
C ALA A 384 6.41 -15.38 16.09
#